data_AF-A0A0A1PZ41-F1
#
_entry.id   AF-A0A0A1PZ41-F1
#
_cell.length_a   1.000
_cell.length_b   1.000
_cell.length_c   1.000
_cell.angle_alpha   90.00
_cell.angle_beta   90.00
_cell.angle_gamma   90.00
#
_symmetry.space_group_name_H-M   'P 1'
#
loop_
_entity.id
_entity.type
_entity.pdbx_description
1 polymer ?
#
loop_
_entity_poly.entity_id
_entity_poly.type
_entity_poly.pdbx_seq_one_letter_code
_entity_poly.pdbx_strand_id
1 'polypeptide(L)'
;MPEILRDLASRGVYAAEDLAALQSIYFAVCERLDIQPDDPDGRRIIAKAVLFAFERGARDVESLKSAAIVASRTPLLERDCRNRPPTPPDAAVDGQKKRMAG
;
A
#
# COMPACT_ATOMS: atom_id res chain seq x y z
N MET A 1 5.36 7.04 -17.20
CA MET A 1 6.13 6.03 -16.44
C MET A 1 6.28 6.52 -15.01
N PRO A 2 5.88 5.76 -13.99
CA PRO A 2 5.98 6.19 -12.59
C PRO A 2 7.45 6.35 -12.18
N GLU A 3 7.74 7.34 -11.33
CA GLU A 3 9.12 7.73 -10.99
C GLU A 3 9.93 6.59 -10.35
N ILE A 4 9.30 5.72 -9.56
CA ILE A 4 9.96 4.53 -9.01
C ILE A 4 10.47 3.59 -10.12
N LEU A 5 9.65 3.30 -11.13
CA LEU A 5 10.09 2.43 -12.23
C LEU A 5 11.13 3.14 -13.09
N ARG A 6 11.05 4.46 -13.23
CA ARG A 6 12.03 5.27 -13.96
C ARG A 6 13.39 5.28 -13.26
N ASP A 7 13.41 5.40 -11.94
CA ASP A 7 14.63 5.31 -11.13
C ASP A 7 15.29 3.92 -11.27
N LEU A 8 14.49 2.85 -11.21
CA LEU A 8 14.97 1.48 -11.39
C LEU A 8 15.52 1.22 -12.79
N ALA A 9 14.85 1.74 -13.82
CA ALA A 9 15.34 1.69 -15.19
C ALA A 9 16.67 2.46 -15.34
N SER A 10 16.78 3.63 -14.69
CA SER A 10 17.99 4.46 -14.74
C SER A 10 19.18 3.83 -14.02
N ARG A 11 18.94 2.95 -13.03
CA ARG A 11 20.01 2.21 -12.33
C ARG A 11 20.51 0.99 -13.10
N GLY A 12 19.83 0.59 -14.18
CA GLY A 12 20.21 -0.57 -14.99
C GLY A 12 20.12 -1.91 -14.25
N VAL A 13 19.31 -1.99 -13.18
CA VAL A 13 19.21 -3.18 -12.32
C VAL A 13 18.38 -4.30 -12.97
N TYR A 14 17.43 -3.93 -13.84
CA TYR A 14 16.50 -4.85 -14.48
C TYR A 14 16.60 -4.75 -16.00
N ALA A 15 16.37 -5.86 -16.70
CA ALA A 15 16.32 -5.86 -18.17
C ALA A 15 15.13 -5.05 -18.68
N ALA A 16 15.21 -4.58 -19.94
CA ALA A 16 14.15 -3.80 -20.56
C ALA A 16 12.80 -4.57 -20.59
N GLU A 17 12.85 -5.88 -20.78
CA GLU A 17 11.67 -6.77 -20.76
C GLU A 17 11.04 -6.83 -19.36
N ASP A 18 11.85 -7.00 -18.31
CA ASP A 18 11.35 -7.00 -16.93
C ASP A 18 10.75 -5.64 -16.55
N LEU A 19 11.36 -4.53 -16.98
CA LEU A 19 10.84 -3.18 -16.76
C LEU A 19 9.49 -2.97 -17.45
N ALA A 20 9.31 -3.50 -18.67
CA ALA A 20 8.04 -3.45 -19.38
C ALA A 20 6.97 -4.27 -18.64
N ALA A 21 7.32 -5.47 -18.15
CA ALA A 21 6.41 -6.31 -17.37
C ALA A 21 6.01 -5.62 -16.05
N LEU A 22 6.97 -5.09 -15.29
CA LEU A 22 6.73 -4.34 -14.05
C LEU A 22 5.82 -3.13 -14.28
N GLN A 23 6.02 -2.42 -15.39
CA GLN A 23 5.19 -1.26 -15.75
C GLN A 23 3.76 -1.67 -16.10
N SER A 24 3.57 -2.74 -16.88
CA SER A 24 2.26 -3.25 -17.23
C SER A 24 1.48 -3.72 -16.00
N ILE A 25 2.15 -4.42 -15.08
CA ILE A 25 1.57 -4.90 -13.82
C ILE A 25 1.20 -3.72 -12.92
N TYR A 26 2.07 -2.72 -12.81
CA TYR A 26 1.80 -1.50 -12.05
C TYR A 26 0.50 -0.82 -12.49
N PHE A 27 0.29 -0.62 -13.79
CA PHE A 27 -0.95 -0.02 -14.30
C PHE A 27 -2.16 -0.91 -14.03
N ALA A 28 -2.04 -2.22 -14.27
CA ALA A 28 -3.11 -3.18 -14.02
C ALA A 28 -3.54 -3.26 -12.56
N VAL A 29 -2.61 -3.05 -11.61
CA VAL A 29 -2.92 -3.00 -10.17
C VAL A 29 -3.51 -1.65 -9.78
N CYS A 30 -3.01 -0.53 -10.33
CA CYS A 30 -3.60 0.79 -10.10
C CYS A 30 -5.06 0.83 -10.56
N GLU A 31 -5.36 0.34 -11.76
CA GLU A 31 -6.73 0.28 -12.29
C GLU A 31 -7.63 -0.59 -11.42
N ARG A 32 -7.14 -1.76 -11.00
CA ARG A 32 -7.94 -2.69 -10.19
C ARG A 32 -8.25 -2.18 -8.78
N LEU A 33 -7.38 -1.32 -8.23
CA LEU A 33 -7.53 -0.71 -6.92
C LEU A 33 -8.09 0.72 -6.99
N ASP A 34 -8.53 1.17 -8.16
CA ASP A 34 -9.07 2.51 -8.41
C ASP A 34 -8.13 3.63 -7.93
N ILE A 35 -6.82 3.43 -8.09
CA ILE A 35 -5.82 4.40 -7.66
C ILE A 35 -5.73 5.51 -8.70
N GLN A 36 -6.23 6.68 -8.31
CA GLN A 36 -6.23 7.87 -9.15
C GLN A 36 -4.83 8.33 -9.51
N PRO A 37 -4.68 9.01 -10.67
CA PRO A 37 -3.38 9.51 -11.08
C PRO A 37 -2.82 10.61 -10.18
N ASP A 38 -3.71 11.33 -9.48
CA ASP A 38 -3.39 12.38 -8.53
C ASP A 38 -3.08 11.86 -7.12
N ASP A 39 -3.08 10.53 -6.92
CA ASP A 39 -2.73 9.90 -5.64
C ASP A 39 -1.26 9.41 -5.68
N PRO A 40 -0.26 10.29 -5.49
CA PRO A 40 1.17 9.93 -5.58
C PRO A 40 1.55 8.86 -4.56
N ASP A 41 0.80 8.85 -3.47
CA ASP A 41 1.05 8.13 -2.27
C ASP A 41 0.60 6.67 -2.41
N GLY A 42 -0.59 6.40 -2.95
CA GLY A 42 -1.08 5.06 -3.30
C GLY A 42 -0.28 4.48 -4.46
N ARG A 43 0.05 5.31 -5.45
CA ARG A 43 0.97 4.97 -6.55
C ARG A 43 2.32 4.48 -6.04
N ARG A 44 2.89 5.14 -5.01
CA ARG A 44 4.16 4.73 -4.40
C ARG A 44 4.06 3.38 -3.69
N ILE A 45 2.94 3.12 -3.02
CA ILE A 45 2.67 1.82 -2.37
C ILE A 45 2.58 0.71 -3.42
N ILE A 46 1.81 0.91 -4.49
CA ILE A 46 1.63 -0.06 -5.58
C ILE A 46 2.99 -0.40 -6.19
N ALA A 47 3.79 0.62 -6.51
CA ALA A 47 5.09 0.41 -7.14
C ALA A 47 6.04 -0.40 -6.24
N LYS A 48 6.05 -0.15 -4.93
CA LYS A 48 6.81 -0.95 -3.97
C LYS A 48 6.29 -2.39 -3.86
N ALA A 49 4.97 -2.58 -3.85
CA ALA A 49 4.34 -3.89 -3.75
C ALA A 49 4.65 -4.76 -4.98
N VAL A 50 4.59 -4.18 -6.18
CA VAL A 50 4.97 -4.84 -7.44
C VAL A 50 6.45 -5.24 -7.41
N LEU A 51 7.33 -4.33 -6.98
CA LEU A 51 8.76 -4.63 -6.88
C LEU A 51 9.05 -5.75 -5.88
N PHE A 52 8.42 -5.69 -4.70
CA PHE A 52 8.58 -6.71 -3.66
C PHE A 52 8.14 -8.10 -4.13
N ALA A 53 7.02 -8.18 -4.87
CA ALA A 53 6.55 -9.43 -5.44
C ALA A 53 7.54 -9.99 -6.48
N PHE A 54 8.12 -9.12 -7.30
CA PHE A 54 9.13 -9.49 -8.30
C PHE A 54 10.43 -9.99 -7.66
N GLU A 55 10.95 -9.27 -6.66
CA GLU A 55 12.16 -9.66 -5.92
C GLU A 55 11.99 -11.00 -5.16
N ARG A 56 10.76 -11.34 -4.78
CA ARG A 56 10.42 -12.64 -4.19
C ARG A 56 10.45 -13.81 -5.19
N GLY A 57 10.69 -13.55 -6.47
CA GLY A 57 10.77 -14.56 -7.51
C GLY A 57 9.44 -14.89 -8.18
N ALA A 58 8.40 -14.07 -7.98
CA ALA A 58 7.18 -14.19 -8.78
C ALA A 58 7.52 -13.78 -10.22
N ARG A 59 7.59 -14.76 -11.14
CA ARG A 59 7.84 -14.54 -12.57
C ARG A 59 6.57 -14.47 -13.41
N ASP A 60 5.46 -14.98 -12.87
CA ASP A 60 4.20 -15.03 -13.58
C ASP A 60 3.41 -13.73 -13.38
N VAL A 61 2.86 -13.17 -14.48
CA VAL A 61 2.17 -11.89 -14.47
C VAL A 61 0.93 -11.91 -13.56
N GLU A 62 0.19 -13.02 -13.53
CA GLU A 62 -0.99 -13.15 -12.67
C GLU A 62 -0.61 -13.27 -11.19
N SER A 63 0.48 -13.99 -10.91
CA SER A 63 1.01 -14.12 -9.54
C SER A 63 1.57 -12.79 -9.04
N LEU A 64 2.30 -12.06 -9.87
CA LEU A 64 2.78 -10.70 -9.57
C LEU A 64 1.63 -9.75 -9.29
N LYS A 65 0.58 -9.76 -10.12
CA LYS A 65 -0.61 -8.94 -9.92
C LYS A 65 -1.29 -9.26 -8.59
N SER A 66 -1.50 -10.55 -8.30
CA SER A 66 -2.15 -11.00 -7.06
C SER A 66 -1.33 -10.66 -5.82
N ALA A 67 -0.02 -10.93 -5.85
CA ALA A 67 0.90 -10.60 -4.77
C ALA A 67 0.98 -9.09 -4.54
N ALA A 68 1.05 -8.28 -5.60
CA ALA A 68 1.06 -6.83 -5.51
C ALA A 68 -0.24 -6.28 -4.91
N ILE A 69 -1.40 -6.84 -5.25
CA ILE A 69 -2.70 -6.46 -4.65
C ILE A 69 -2.71 -6.76 -3.15
N VAL A 70 -2.27 -7.96 -2.75
CA VAL A 70 -2.22 -8.34 -1.33
C VAL A 70 -1.23 -7.46 -0.57
N ALA A 71 -0.04 -7.25 -1.13
CA ALA A 71 1.02 -6.45 -0.51
C ALA A 71 0.71 -4.94 -0.49
N SER A 72 -0.13 -4.45 -1.39
CA SER A 72 -0.59 -3.04 -1.37
C SER A 72 -1.78 -2.84 -0.43
N ARG A 73 -2.66 -3.84 -0.25
CA ARG A 73 -3.80 -3.73 0.69
C ARG A 73 -3.38 -3.50 2.13
N THR A 74 -2.37 -4.20 2.64
CA THR A 74 -1.91 -4.05 4.04
C THR A 74 -1.49 -2.61 4.39
N PRO A 75 -0.57 -1.98 3.63
CA PRO A 75 -0.19 -0.59 3.87
C PRO A 75 -1.28 0.43 3.48
N LEU A 76 -2.17 0.13 2.52
CA LEU A 76 -3.31 0.99 2.20
C LEU A 76 -4.35 1.02 3.33
N LEU A 77 -4.63 -0.13 3.97
CA LEU A 77 -5.48 -0.20 5.16
C LEU A 77 -4.84 0.48 6.37
N GLU A 78 -3.54 0.30 6.61
CA GLU A 78 -2.84 1.05 7.68
C GLU A 78 -2.89 2.56 7.47
N ARG A 79 -2.93 3.01 6.21
CA ARG A 79 -3.09 4.43 5.86
C ARG A 79 -4.43 4.99 6.30
N ASP A 80 -5.50 4.26 6.04
CA ASP A 80 -6.86 4.61 6.47
C ASP A 80 -6.94 4.69 8.00
N CYS A 81 -6.26 3.76 8.70
CA CYS A 81 -6.13 3.79 10.16
C CYS A 81 -5.31 4.98 10.70
N ARG A 82 -4.24 5.41 10.01
CA ARG A 82 -3.41 6.55 10.44
C ARG A 82 -4.03 7.92 10.16
N ASN A 83 -4.92 8.01 9.17
CA ASN A 83 -5.59 9.26 8.84
C ASN A 83 -6.93 9.43 9.57
N ARG A 84 -7.34 8.45 10.37
CA ARG A 84 -8.41 8.62 11.34
C ARG A 84 -7.92 9.58 12.43
N PRO A 85 -8.63 10.68 12.74
CA PRO A 85 -8.30 11.47 13.91
C PRO A 85 -8.29 10.54 15.12
N PRO A 86 -7.34 10.68 16.07
CA PRO A 86 -7.37 9.91 17.29
C PRO A 86 -8.72 10.18 17.94
N THR A 87 -9.59 9.17 18.00
CA THR A 87 -10.78 9.23 18.86
C THR A 87 -10.27 9.61 20.25
N PRO A 88 -10.71 10.74 20.81
CA PRO A 88 -10.26 11.12 22.15
C PRO A 88 -10.66 10.01 23.12
N PRO A 89 -9.76 9.59 24.03
CA PRO A 89 -10.12 8.70 25.12
C PRO A 89 -10.91 9.50 26.15
N ASP A 90 -12.19 9.71 25.92
CA ASP A 90 -13.14 10.22 26.92
C ASP A 90 -14.47 9.49 26.68
N ALA A 91 -15.01 8.67 27.58
CA ALA A 91 -15.13 8.92 29.00
C ALA A 91 -14.81 7.66 29.82
N ALA A 92 -13.88 7.83 30.76
CA ALA A 92 -13.96 7.16 32.03
C ALA A 92 -15.31 7.52 32.68
N VAL A 93 -16.27 6.59 32.70
CA VAL A 93 -17.31 6.66 33.74
C VAL A 93 -16.67 6.14 35.02
N ASP A 94 -16.14 7.10 35.76
CA ASP A 94 -15.86 7.00 37.18
C ASP A 94 -17.14 6.52 37.90
N GLY A 95 -17.17 5.22 38.17
CA GLY A 95 -18.20 4.58 38.99
C GLY A 95 -17.73 4.43 40.43
N GLN A 96 -17.00 5.38 41.01
CA GLN A 96 -16.67 5.35 42.44
C GLN A 96 -17.58 6.28 43.24
N LYS A 97 -18.85 5.87 43.35
CA LYS A 97 -19.81 6.49 44.27
C LYS A 97 -19.43 6.14 45.72
N LYS A 98 -18.55 6.95 46.32
CA LYS A 98 -18.50 7.10 47.78
C LYS A 98 -19.86 7.63 48.26
N ARG A 99 -20.45 7.02 49.29
CA ARG A 99 -20.76 7.65 50.59
C ARG A 99 -21.61 6.72 51.48
N MET A 100 -21.13 6.63 52.71
CA MET A 100 -21.77 6.10 53.91
C MET A 100 -22.99 6.95 54.33
N ALA A 101 -23.77 6.38 55.26
CA ALA A 101 -24.70 6.99 56.21
C ALA A 101 -26.18 7.15 55.77
N GLY A 102 -27.05 6.53 56.57
CA GLY A 102 -28.51 6.54 56.49
C GLY A 102 -29.06 5.33 57.22
#